data_AF-A0A8D8KBQ3-F1
#
_entry.id   AF-A0A8D8KBQ3-F1
#
_cell.length_a   1.000
_cell.length_b   1.000
_cell.length_c   1.000
_cell.angle_alpha   90.00
_cell.angle_beta   90.00
_cell.angle_gamma   90.00
#
_symmetry.space_group_name_H-M   'P 1'
#
loop_
_entity.id
_entity.type
_entity.pdbx_description
1 polymer ?
#
loop_
_entity_poly.entity_id
_entity_poly.type
_entity_poly.pdbx_seq_one_letter_code
_entity_poly.pdbx_strand_id
1 'polypeptide(L)'
;FSSLSQVGLSVTLLNLAYNDQLLVYLDHEVQVASKLFGSGQSFHLEPSDRVKFDTIVEVETRPNPDLFKIKLKESSTSLVNNTLHHIAQVLQTSRDLLNAFDRECGDGDTGNTIANGATALLAALATASIDLLHPAKMLQDISTILQLSIGGTSGAIYSLFFQAASKAFQTSTTNRFAA
;
A
#
# COMPACT_ATOMS: atom_id res chain seq x y z
N PHE A 1 -7.84 -12.19 -17.81
CA PHE A 1 -9.10 -12.38 -17.06
C PHE A 1 -9.79 -11.04 -16.93
N SER A 2 -11.09 -10.95 -17.21
CA SER A 2 -11.86 -9.70 -17.04
C SER A 2 -12.94 -9.89 -15.97
N SER A 3 -13.20 -8.83 -15.19
CA SER A 3 -14.34 -8.77 -14.27
C SER A 3 -15.54 -8.11 -14.95
N LEU A 4 -16.11 -8.81 -15.94
CA LEU A 4 -17.25 -8.35 -16.76
C LEU A 4 -17.09 -6.90 -17.26
N SER A 5 -17.89 -5.97 -16.72
CA SER A 5 -18.03 -4.56 -17.11
C SER A 5 -17.27 -3.59 -16.21
N GLN A 6 -16.50 -4.10 -15.24
CA GLN A 6 -15.74 -3.25 -14.32
C GLN A 6 -14.58 -2.57 -15.06
N VAL A 7 -14.49 -1.24 -14.94
CA VAL A 7 -13.33 -0.49 -15.43
C VAL A 7 -12.15 -0.78 -14.50
N GLY A 8 -11.19 -1.56 -14.97
CA GLY A 8 -10.02 -1.97 -14.18
C GLY A 8 -8.84 -2.38 -15.06
N LEU A 9 -7.64 -2.32 -14.48
CA LEU A 9 -6.40 -2.76 -15.10
C LEU A 9 -5.87 -3.96 -14.31
N SER A 10 -5.39 -4.99 -15.01
CA SER A 10 -4.65 -6.11 -14.41
C SER A 10 -3.22 -6.10 -14.93
N VAL A 11 -2.25 -6.14 -14.01
CA VAL A 11 -0.83 -6.27 -14.33
C VAL A 11 -0.38 -7.65 -13.89
N THR A 12 0.21 -8.43 -14.79
CA THR A 12 0.79 -9.74 -14.49
C THR A 12 2.30 -9.66 -14.69
N LEU A 13 3.06 -10.06 -13.66
CA LEU A 13 4.51 -10.17 -13.71
C LEU A 13 4.90 -11.64 -13.77
N LEU A 14 5.53 -12.07 -14.86
CA LEU A 14 6.04 -13.42 -15.02
C LEU A 14 7.57 -13.41 -14.88
N ASN A 15 8.09 -14.16 -13.91
CA ASN A 15 9.53 -14.31 -13.73
C ASN A 15 10.09 -15.30 -14.76
N LEU A 16 10.78 -14.78 -15.78
CA LEU A 16 11.39 -15.59 -16.84
C LEU A 16 12.69 -16.30 -16.40
N ALA A 17 13.29 -15.92 -15.26
CA ALA A 17 14.50 -16.55 -14.75
C ALA A 17 14.26 -17.97 -14.20
N TYR A 18 13.00 -18.40 -14.08
CA TYR A 18 12.66 -19.72 -13.57
C TYR A 18 13.00 -20.85 -14.56
N ASN A 19 12.89 -20.60 -15.87
CA ASN A 19 13.18 -21.58 -16.91
C ASN A 19 13.39 -20.89 -18.26
N ASP A 20 14.53 -21.14 -18.89
CA ASP A 20 14.93 -20.56 -20.19
C ASP A 20 13.97 -20.91 -21.34
N GLN A 21 13.19 -21.99 -21.20
CA GLN A 21 12.18 -22.40 -22.19
C GLN A 21 10.87 -21.61 -22.09
N LEU A 22 10.64 -20.83 -21.03
CA LEU A 22 9.38 -20.08 -20.85
C LEU A 22 9.12 -19.10 -22.00
N LEU A 23 10.16 -18.45 -22.52
CA LEU A 23 10.04 -17.57 -23.69
C LEU A 23 9.60 -18.36 -24.93
N VAL A 24 10.21 -19.53 -25.17
CA VAL A 24 9.85 -20.40 -26.28
C VAL A 24 8.39 -20.85 -26.18
N TYR A 25 7.89 -21.14 -24.97
CA TYR A 25 6.50 -21.51 -24.76
C TYR A 25 5.52 -20.35 -24.94
N LEU A 26 5.91 -19.12 -24.58
CA LEU A 26 5.09 -17.92 -24.80
C LEU A 26 4.98 -17.56 -26.29
N ASP A 27 6.04 -17.80 -27.05
CA ASP A 27 6.08 -17.54 -28.49
C ASP A 27 5.51 -18.70 -29.34
N HIS A 28 5.20 -19.84 -28.71
CA HIS A 28 4.69 -21.01 -29.43
C HIS A 28 3.30 -20.75 -30.01
N GLU A 29 3.14 -20.99 -31.32
CA GLU A 29 1.86 -20.82 -31.99
C GLU A 29 0.83 -21.82 -31.44
N VAL A 30 -0.32 -21.31 -31.02
CA VAL A 30 -1.42 -22.11 -30.48
C VAL A 30 -2.74 -21.73 -31.15
N GLN A 31 -3.61 -22.73 -31.36
CA GLN A 31 -4.96 -22.50 -31.87
C GLN A 31 -5.93 -22.29 -30.70
N VAL A 32 -6.20 -21.03 -30.38
CA VAL A 32 -7.13 -20.62 -29.33
C VAL A 32 -8.10 -19.57 -29.83
N ALA A 33 -9.29 -19.50 -29.23
CA ALA A 33 -10.32 -18.52 -29.61
C ALA A 33 -9.94 -17.04 -29.31
N SER A 34 -8.85 -16.82 -28.56
CA SER A 34 -8.39 -15.49 -28.14
C SER A 34 -7.15 -15.04 -28.91
N LYS A 35 -7.19 -13.82 -29.45
CA LYS A 35 -6.03 -13.20 -30.15
C LYS A 35 -4.92 -12.72 -29.22
N LEU A 36 -5.11 -12.79 -27.91
CA LEU A 36 -4.11 -12.27 -26.95
C LEU A 36 -2.81 -13.09 -26.96
N PHE A 37 -2.88 -14.36 -27.37
CA PHE A 37 -1.75 -15.31 -27.40
C PHE A 37 -1.72 -16.18 -28.67
N GLY A 38 -2.31 -15.71 -29.77
CA GLY A 38 -2.41 -16.47 -31.02
C GLY A 38 -2.64 -15.54 -32.20
N SER A 39 -1.67 -15.50 -33.11
CA SER A 39 -1.49 -14.59 -34.26
C SER A 39 -1.21 -13.12 -33.88
N GLY A 40 0.06 -12.74 -33.98
CA GLY A 40 0.58 -11.44 -33.58
C GLY A 40 0.02 -10.27 -34.39
N GLN A 41 -0.45 -9.23 -33.72
CA GLN A 41 -0.40 -7.90 -34.30
C GLN A 41 1.06 -7.44 -34.28
N SER A 42 1.74 -7.51 -35.43
CA SER A 42 3.01 -6.81 -35.60
C SER A 42 2.71 -5.35 -35.89
N PHE A 43 3.05 -4.45 -34.97
CA PHE A 43 2.83 -3.01 -35.16
C PHE A 43 3.86 -2.34 -36.10
N HIS A 44 4.69 -3.10 -36.83
CA HIS A 44 5.89 -2.58 -37.52
C HIS A 44 6.71 -1.64 -36.62
N LEU A 45 6.71 -1.92 -35.32
CA LEU A 45 7.52 -1.23 -34.34
C LEU A 45 8.79 -2.04 -34.15
N GLU A 46 9.93 -1.35 -34.11
CA GLU A 46 11.18 -1.94 -33.66
C GLU A 46 10.99 -2.52 -32.25
N PRO A 47 11.63 -3.66 -31.91
CA PRO A 47 11.60 -4.20 -30.56
C PRO A 47 12.00 -3.13 -29.55
N SER A 48 11.20 -2.97 -28.49
CA SER A 48 11.55 -2.07 -27.40
C SER A 48 12.92 -2.44 -26.82
N ASP A 49 13.71 -1.42 -26.49
CA ASP A 49 15.00 -1.62 -25.81
C ASP A 49 14.80 -2.49 -24.57
N ARG A 50 15.58 -3.57 -24.47
CA ARG A 50 15.60 -4.42 -23.28
C ARG A 50 16.39 -3.69 -22.20
N VAL A 51 15.71 -3.05 -21.26
CA VAL A 51 16.34 -2.54 -20.05
C VAL A 51 16.70 -3.73 -19.17
N LYS A 52 17.98 -4.06 -19.13
CA LYS A 52 18.49 -4.99 -18.13
C LYS A 52 18.61 -4.25 -16.80
N PHE A 53 17.79 -4.64 -15.83
CA PHE A 53 17.99 -4.24 -14.44
C PHE A 53 19.13 -5.08 -13.83
N ASP A 54 20.33 -4.97 -14.40
CA ASP A 54 21.53 -5.71 -13.93
C ASP A 54 21.98 -5.22 -12.55
N THR A 55 21.44 -4.10 -12.08
CA THR A 55 21.70 -3.57 -10.75
C THR A 55 20.40 -3.00 -10.19
N ILE A 56 19.77 -3.76 -9.29
CA ILE A 56 18.85 -3.16 -8.33
C ILE A 56 19.74 -2.32 -7.41
N VAL A 57 19.86 -1.03 -7.73
CA VAL A 57 20.43 -0.09 -6.78
C VAL A 57 19.35 0.07 -5.72
N GLU A 58 19.56 -0.56 -4.56
CA GLU A 58 18.81 -0.19 -3.36
C GLU A 58 19.05 1.30 -3.17
N VAL A 59 18.04 2.11 -3.49
CA VAL A 59 18.08 3.52 -3.16
C VAL A 59 17.96 3.54 -1.65
N GLU A 60 19.09 3.68 -0.96
CA GLU A 60 19.10 4.05 0.43
C GLU A 60 18.31 5.36 0.53
N THR A 61 17.05 5.27 0.96
CA THR A 61 16.34 6.41 1.48
C THR A 61 17.06 6.77 2.76
N ARG A 62 18.12 7.58 2.65
CA ARG A 62 18.82 8.10 3.83
C ARG A 62 17.74 8.71 4.71
N PRO A 63 17.58 8.26 5.97
CA PRO A 63 16.65 8.90 6.88
C PRO A 63 17.11 10.35 6.98
N ASN A 64 16.35 11.29 6.40
CA ASN A 64 16.65 12.70 6.52
C ASN A 64 16.22 13.11 7.93
N PRO A 65 17.17 13.33 8.86
CA PRO A 65 16.84 13.58 10.26
C PRO A 65 16.05 14.89 10.45
N ASP A 66 16.11 15.80 9.46
CA ASP A 66 15.38 17.06 9.47
C ASP A 66 13.92 16.94 8.98
N LEU A 67 13.44 15.75 8.61
CA LEU A 67 12.05 15.55 8.16
C LEU A 67 11.04 15.76 9.29
N PHE A 68 11.36 15.39 10.52
CA PHE A 68 10.40 15.29 11.63
C PHE A 68 10.56 16.42 12.66
N LYS A 69 10.33 17.66 12.23
CA LYS A 69 10.58 18.87 13.05
C LYS A 69 9.60 19.08 14.21
N ILE A 70 8.35 18.62 14.05
CA ILE A 70 7.32 18.78 15.08
C ILE A 70 7.46 17.64 16.09
N LYS A 71 7.72 18.00 17.35
CA LYS A 71 7.80 17.07 18.48
C LYS A 71 6.69 17.38 19.49
N LEU A 72 5.93 16.37 19.88
CA LEU A 72 4.94 16.45 20.95
C LEU A 72 5.61 16.42 22.33
N LYS A 73 4.89 16.90 23.35
CA LYS A 73 5.32 16.74 24.75
C LYS A 73 5.26 15.27 25.14
N GLU A 74 6.24 14.81 25.90
CA GLU A 74 6.29 13.42 26.41
C GLU A 74 5.05 13.07 27.26
N SER A 75 4.48 14.04 27.96
CA SER A 75 3.22 13.89 28.70
C SER A 75 2.02 13.52 27.83
N SER A 76 2.08 13.83 26.52
CA SER A 76 1.00 13.56 25.57
C SER A 76 1.12 12.17 24.92
N THR A 77 2.27 11.50 25.05
CA THR A 77 2.51 10.19 24.42
C THR A 77 1.55 9.12 24.92
N SER A 78 1.24 9.10 26.22
CA SER A 78 0.27 8.15 26.78
C SER A 78 -1.14 8.36 26.23
N LEU A 79 -1.54 9.62 26.03
CA LEU A 79 -2.83 9.95 25.42
C LEU A 79 -2.90 9.46 23.98
N VAL A 80 -1.87 9.74 23.18
CA VAL A 80 -1.79 9.28 21.78
C VAL A 80 -1.83 7.77 21.70
N ASN A 81 -1.04 7.09 22.54
CA ASN A 81 -1.02 5.62 22.60
C ASN A 81 -2.41 5.05 22.90
N ASN A 82 -3.08 5.58 23.92
CA ASN A 82 -4.43 5.15 24.31
C ASN A 82 -5.46 5.42 23.22
N THR A 83 -5.36 6.56 22.53
CA THR A 83 -6.23 6.87 21.39
C THR A 83 -6.04 5.88 20.25
N LEU A 84 -4.79 5.56 19.87
CA LEU A 84 -4.52 4.59 18.80
C LEU A 84 -5.00 3.18 19.18
N HIS A 85 -4.78 2.76 20.44
CA HIS A 85 -5.34 1.52 20.95
C HIS A 85 -6.86 1.47 20.85
N HIS A 86 -7.53 2.54 21.27
CA HIS A 86 -8.99 2.61 21.23
C HIS A 86 -9.52 2.57 19.79
N ILE A 87 -8.91 3.31 18.87
CA ILE A 87 -9.26 3.28 17.44
C ILE A 87 -9.15 1.85 16.92
N ALA A 88 -8.03 1.17 17.16
CA ALA A 88 -7.83 -0.19 16.67
C ALA A 88 -8.85 -1.18 17.25
N GLN A 89 -9.19 -1.06 18.54
CA GLN A 89 -10.23 -1.88 19.18
C GLN A 89 -11.60 -1.64 18.55
N VAL A 90 -11.98 -0.39 18.32
CA VAL A 90 -13.26 -0.04 17.66
C VAL A 90 -13.32 -0.59 16.25
N LEU A 91 -12.22 -0.52 15.49
CA LEU A 91 -12.16 -1.10 14.14
C LEU A 91 -12.30 -2.63 14.16
N GLN A 92 -11.69 -3.32 15.13
CA GLN A 92 -11.87 -4.76 15.30
C GLN A 92 -13.31 -5.14 15.68
N THR A 93 -13.94 -4.42 16.60
CA THR A 93 -15.32 -4.71 17.02
C THR A 93 -16.35 -4.35 15.94
N SER A 94 -16.02 -3.43 15.04
CA SER A 94 -16.87 -3.07 13.89
C SER A 94 -16.80 -4.05 12.73
N ARG A 95 -15.95 -5.09 12.79
CA ARG A 95 -15.71 -6.04 11.69
C ARG A 95 -17.00 -6.57 11.06
N ASP A 96 -17.89 -7.13 11.87
CA ASP A 96 -19.09 -7.81 11.35
C ASP A 96 -20.08 -6.81 10.74
N LEU A 97 -20.15 -5.59 11.29
CA LEU A 97 -20.94 -4.49 10.75
C LEU A 97 -20.40 -4.02 9.39
N LEU A 98 -19.08 -3.85 9.29
CA LEU A 98 -18.42 -3.43 8.05
C LEU A 98 -18.58 -4.47 6.95
N ASN A 99 -18.44 -5.76 7.28
CA ASN A 99 -18.71 -6.85 6.32
C ASN A 99 -20.18 -6.89 5.90
N ALA A 100 -21.11 -6.60 6.82
CA ALA A 100 -22.52 -6.54 6.49
C ALA A 100 -22.82 -5.43 5.48
N PHE A 101 -22.24 -4.24 5.68
CA PHE A 101 -22.39 -3.13 4.72
C PHE A 101 -21.72 -3.41 3.38
N ASP A 102 -20.53 -4.00 3.40
CA ASP A 102 -19.80 -4.33 2.18
C ASP A 102 -20.51 -5.40 1.37
N ARG A 103 -21.18 -6.37 2.02
CA ARG A 103 -21.92 -7.43 1.32
C ARG A 103 -23.12 -6.93 0.50
N GLU A 104 -23.60 -5.70 0.75
CA GLU A 104 -24.69 -5.11 -0.04
C GLU A 104 -24.24 -4.70 -1.45
N CYS A 105 -22.95 -4.39 -1.67
CA CYS A 105 -22.45 -3.88 -2.95
C CYS A 105 -21.03 -4.38 -3.34
N GLY A 106 -20.46 -5.28 -2.54
CA GLY A 106 -19.08 -5.78 -2.63
C GLY A 106 -18.99 -7.27 -2.32
N ASP A 107 -17.80 -7.74 -1.96
CA ASP A 107 -17.52 -9.15 -1.63
C ASP A 107 -17.70 -9.46 -0.14
N GLY A 108 -17.91 -8.44 0.69
CA GLY A 108 -18.24 -8.60 2.11
C GLY A 108 -17.02 -8.87 2.98
N ASP A 109 -15.82 -8.49 2.54
CA ASP A 109 -14.56 -8.72 3.25
C ASP A 109 -13.95 -7.46 3.89
N THR A 110 -14.51 -6.28 3.63
CA THR A 110 -13.95 -4.99 4.07
C THR A 110 -13.69 -4.94 5.58
N GLY A 111 -14.61 -5.48 6.38
CA GLY A 111 -14.45 -5.58 7.83
C GLY A 111 -13.30 -6.50 8.23
N ASN A 112 -13.13 -7.65 7.58
CA ASN A 112 -11.96 -8.52 7.80
C ASN A 112 -10.67 -7.78 7.45
N THR A 113 -10.65 -7.12 6.30
CA THR A 113 -9.51 -6.34 5.79
C THR A 113 -9.10 -5.22 6.75
N ILE A 114 -10.06 -4.46 7.28
CA ILE A 114 -9.82 -3.41 8.28
C ILE A 114 -9.40 -3.99 9.64
N ALA A 115 -10.01 -5.09 10.08
CA ALA A 115 -9.64 -5.74 11.34
C ALA A 115 -8.20 -6.29 11.32
N ASN A 116 -7.73 -6.77 10.16
CA ASN A 116 -6.33 -7.16 9.97
C ASN A 116 -5.39 -5.97 10.16
N GLY A 117 -5.69 -4.83 9.53
CA GLY A 117 -4.93 -3.58 9.72
C GLY A 117 -4.91 -3.10 11.17
N ALA A 118 -6.05 -3.14 11.85
CA ALA A 118 -6.16 -2.79 13.26
C ALA A 118 -5.34 -3.74 14.16
N THR A 119 -5.32 -5.03 13.85
CA THR A 119 -4.50 -6.02 14.56
C THR A 119 -3.00 -5.75 14.38
N ALA A 120 -2.57 -5.43 13.16
CA ALA A 120 -1.19 -5.06 12.88
C ALA A 120 -0.78 -3.76 13.61
N LEU A 121 -1.67 -2.77 13.66
CA LEU A 121 -1.45 -1.53 14.41
C LEU A 121 -1.25 -1.81 15.92
N LEU A 122 -2.09 -2.65 16.53
CA LEU A 122 -1.95 -3.05 17.94
C LEU A 122 -0.62 -3.76 18.21
N ALA A 123 -0.19 -4.65 17.31
CA ALA A 123 1.09 -5.35 17.43
C ALA A 123 2.29 -4.37 17.32
N ALA A 124 2.21 -3.39 16.44
CA ALA A 124 3.23 -2.36 16.29
C ALA A 124 3.31 -1.44 17.52
N LEU A 125 2.18 -1.08 18.13
CA LEU A 125 2.14 -0.34 19.40
C LEU A 125 2.76 -1.15 20.54
N ALA A 126 2.44 -2.45 20.64
CA ALA A 126 2.97 -3.33 21.68
C ALA A 126 4.49 -3.53 21.61
N THR A 127 5.07 -3.45 20.41
CA THR A 127 6.51 -3.59 20.17
C THR A 127 7.26 -2.25 20.16
N ALA A 128 6.58 -1.14 20.47
CA ALA A 128 7.13 0.22 20.37
C ALA A 128 7.73 0.55 18.98
N SER A 129 7.16 -0.03 17.93
CA SER A 129 7.60 0.16 16.53
C SER A 129 7.06 1.43 15.88
N ILE A 130 6.29 2.25 16.64
CA ILE A 130 5.69 3.50 16.17
C ILE A 130 6.27 4.65 16.98
N ASP A 131 6.78 5.67 16.30
CA ASP A 131 7.22 6.91 16.94
C ASP A 131 6.01 7.76 17.36
N LEU A 132 5.69 7.74 18.65
CA LEU A 132 4.58 8.52 19.22
C LEU A 132 4.93 9.97 19.57
N LEU A 133 6.20 10.38 19.44
CA LEU A 133 6.68 11.72 19.76
C LEU A 133 6.61 12.65 18.56
N HIS A 134 6.84 12.14 17.35
CA HIS A 134 6.85 12.93 16.13
C HIS A 134 5.64 12.59 15.26
N PRO A 135 4.60 13.46 15.16
CA PRO A 135 3.36 13.15 14.46
C PRO A 135 3.57 12.77 12.99
N ALA A 136 4.50 13.44 12.30
CA ALA A 136 4.83 13.11 10.93
C ALA A 136 5.44 11.69 10.82
N LYS A 137 6.29 11.27 11.76
CA LYS A 137 6.85 9.91 11.77
C LYS A 137 5.78 8.89 12.12
N MET A 138 4.98 9.16 13.16
CA MET A 138 3.83 8.34 13.56
C MET A 138 2.91 8.01 12.37
N LEU A 139 2.51 9.02 11.60
CA LEU A 139 1.62 8.85 10.45
C LEU A 139 2.30 8.08 9.32
N GLN A 140 3.62 8.23 9.13
CA GLN A 140 4.38 7.44 8.18
C GLN A 140 4.48 5.97 8.61
N ASP A 141 4.69 5.70 9.91
CA ASP A 141 4.73 4.35 10.45
C ASP A 141 3.37 3.66 10.26
N ILE A 142 2.28 4.36 10.59
CA ILE A 142 0.91 3.87 10.37
C ILE A 142 0.67 3.60 8.88
N SER A 143 1.08 4.51 7.98
CA SER A 143 0.96 4.29 6.53
C SER A 143 1.62 2.99 6.09
N THR A 144 2.85 2.73 6.56
CA THR A 144 3.63 1.54 6.23
C THR A 144 2.98 0.27 6.79
N ILE A 145 2.51 0.32 8.03
CA ILE A 145 1.81 -0.80 8.67
C ILE A 145 0.56 -1.16 7.88
N LEU A 146 -0.27 -0.17 7.52
CA LEU A 146 -1.51 -0.40 6.78
C LEU A 146 -1.23 -0.89 5.36
N GLN A 147 -0.18 -0.39 4.69
CA GLN A 147 0.22 -0.86 3.36
C GLN A 147 0.53 -2.36 3.33
N LEU A 148 1.17 -2.87 4.39
CA LEU A 148 1.60 -4.26 4.48
C LEU A 148 0.52 -5.20 5.04
N SER A 149 -0.42 -4.67 5.82
CA SER A 149 -1.43 -5.48 6.53
C SER A 149 -2.82 -5.43 5.91
N ILE A 150 -3.13 -4.40 5.12
CA ILE A 150 -4.39 -4.25 4.41
C ILE A 150 -4.19 -4.61 2.94
N GLY A 151 -4.92 -5.61 2.48
CA GLY A 151 -4.91 -6.04 1.07
C GLY A 151 -5.73 -5.14 0.15
N GLY A 152 -5.53 -5.31 -1.16
CA GLY A 152 -6.36 -4.69 -2.19
C GLY A 152 -6.22 -3.16 -2.30
N THR A 153 -7.21 -2.53 -2.91
CA THR A 153 -7.21 -1.09 -3.21
C THR A 153 -7.29 -0.24 -1.94
N SER A 154 -7.96 -0.74 -0.89
CA SER A 154 -8.09 -0.04 0.40
C SER A 154 -6.74 0.16 1.08
N GLY A 155 -5.85 -0.84 1.05
CA GLY A 155 -4.48 -0.72 1.55
C GLY A 155 -3.68 0.38 0.86
N ALA A 156 -3.80 0.47 -0.48
CA ALA A 156 -3.17 1.54 -1.25
C ALA A 156 -3.76 2.93 -0.91
N ILE A 157 -5.08 3.04 -0.77
CA ILE A 157 -5.75 4.31 -0.44
C ILE A 157 -5.37 4.78 0.97
N TYR A 158 -5.44 3.90 1.98
CA TYR A 158 -5.13 4.28 3.36
C TYR A 158 -3.65 4.60 3.55
N SER A 159 -2.75 3.79 2.97
CA SER A 159 -1.31 4.09 3.01
C SER A 159 -1.01 5.45 2.37
N LEU A 160 -1.58 5.74 1.20
CA LEU A 160 -1.43 7.04 0.54
C LEU A 160 -1.98 8.18 1.39
N PHE A 161 -3.15 8.01 2.00
CA PHE A 161 -3.76 9.00 2.89
C PHE A 161 -2.84 9.35 4.06
N PHE A 162 -2.35 8.34 4.80
CA PHE A 162 -1.47 8.56 5.95
C PHE A 162 -0.10 9.09 5.54
N GLN A 163 0.42 8.68 4.38
CA GLN A 163 1.67 9.21 3.83
C GLN A 163 1.54 10.69 3.45
N ALA A 164 0.42 11.09 2.86
CA ALA A 164 0.12 12.48 2.55
C ALA A 164 -0.06 13.32 3.82
N ALA A 165 -0.76 12.77 4.83
CA ALA A 165 -0.90 13.41 6.13
C ALA A 165 0.47 13.61 6.81
N SER A 166 1.33 12.59 6.81
CA SER A 166 2.72 12.71 7.28
C SER A 166 3.45 13.87 6.62
N LYS A 167 3.37 13.97 5.28
CA LYS A 167 4.00 15.06 4.52
C LYS A 167 3.44 16.44 4.90
N ALA A 168 2.13 16.56 5.13
CA ALA A 168 1.54 17.82 5.58
C ALA A 168 2.14 18.27 6.92
N PHE A 169 2.32 17.36 7.89
CA PHE A 169 2.97 17.67 9.16
C PHE A 169 4.46 18.04 9.02
N GLN A 170 5.17 17.49 8.03
CA GLN A 170 6.55 17.88 7.72
C GLN A 170 6.63 19.31 7.18
N THR A 171 5.67 19.71 6.33
CA THR A 171 5.64 21.05 5.71
C THR A 171 5.08 22.16 6.59
N SER A 172 4.33 21.81 7.65
CA SER A 172 3.61 22.77 8.50
C SER A 172 4.50 23.65 9.41
N THR A 173 5.82 23.64 9.21
CA THR A 173 6.76 24.54 9.90
C THR A 173 6.74 25.99 9.38
N THR A 174 5.95 26.31 8.35
CA THR A 174 5.83 27.71 7.90
C THR A 174 4.83 28.47 8.75
N ASN A 175 5.35 29.28 9.66
CA ASN A 175 4.65 30.21 10.54
C ASN A 175 3.72 31.14 9.72
N ARG A 176 2.42 30.79 9.61
CA ARG A 176 1.40 31.61 8.91
C ARG A 176 0.71 32.65 9.81
N PHE A 177 1.20 32.85 11.04
CA PHE A 177 0.61 33.79 12.02
C PHE A 177 1.56 34.91 12.47
N ALA A 178 2.59 35.24 11.68
CA ALA A 178 3.36 36.46 11.87
C ALA A 178 2.93 37.50 10.82
N ALA A 179 1.90 38.28 11.14
CA ALA A 179 1.56 39.55 10.50
C ALA A 179 0.94 40.48 11.55
#